data_AF-A0A6G8U0V2-F1
#
_entry.id   AF-A0A6G8U0V2-F1
#
_cell.length_a   1.000
_cell.length_b   1.000
_cell.length_c   1.000
_cell.angle_alpha   90.00
_cell.angle_beta   90.00
_cell.angle_gamma   90.00
#
_symmetry.space_group_name_H-M   'P 1'
#
loop_
_entity.id
_entity.type
_entity.pdbx_description
1 polymer ?
#
loop_
_entity_poly.entity_id
_entity_poly.type
_entity_poly.pdbx_seq_one_letter_code
_entity_poly.pdbx_strand_id
1 'polypeptide(L)' 'MNVTANRWTSREDDLFRQLVNSRASSRSIAQALNRTEDELKKRGYLLGLPLKWFKASRDH' A
#
# COMPACT_ATOMS: atom_id res chain seq x y z
N MET A 1 -16.81 11.78 16.78
CA MET A 1 -15.49 11.20 16.46
C MET A 1 -15.68 10.25 15.28
N ASN A 2 -15.25 10.65 14.08
CA ASN A 2 -15.48 9.86 12.86
C ASN A 2 -14.43 8.74 12.73
N VAL A 3 -14.84 7.52 13.05
CA VAL A 3 -14.07 6.26 12.94
C VAL A 3 -14.04 5.78 11.47
N THR A 4 -13.57 6.61 10.54
CA THR A 4 -13.53 6.25 9.10
C THR A 4 -12.14 6.21 8.49
N ALA A 5 -11.09 6.14 9.31
CA ALA A 5 -9.71 5.96 8.85
C ALA A 5 -9.28 4.47 8.72
N ASN A 6 -10.08 3.51 9.22
CA ASN A 6 -9.61 2.14 9.46
C ASN A 6 -10.14 1.06 8.49
N ARG A 7 -10.96 1.43 7.48
CA ARG A 7 -11.48 0.48 6.49
C ARG A 7 -10.86 0.74 5.14
N TRP A 8 -9.83 -0.04 4.83
CA TRP A 8 -9.45 -0.31 3.46
C TRP A 8 -10.67 -0.79 2.67
N THR A 9 -11.01 -0.05 1.63
CA THR A 9 -12.07 -0.43 0.71
C THR A 9 -11.56 -1.42 -0.32
N SER A 10 -12.44 -2.25 -0.87
CA SER A 10 -12.09 -3.17 -1.95
C SER A 10 -11.46 -2.46 -3.16
N ARG A 11 -11.83 -1.19 -3.39
CA ARG A 11 -11.22 -0.36 -4.44
C ARG A 11 -9.78 0.03 -4.12
N GLU A 12 -9.48 0.41 -2.86
CA GLU A 12 -8.11 0.67 -2.41
C GLU A 12 -7.25 -0.60 -2.51
N ASP A 13 -7.79 -1.77 -2.15
CA ASP A 13 -7.08 -3.05 -2.28
C ASP A 13 -6.76 -3.40 -3.73
N ASP A 14 -7.71 -3.16 -4.65
CA ASP A 14 -7.53 -3.43 -6.07
C ASP A 14 -6.47 -2.49 -6.68
N LEU A 15 -6.57 -1.19 -6.39
CA LEU A 15 -5.55 -0.20 -6.74
C LEU A 15 -4.17 -0.58 -6.18
N PHE A 16 -4.12 -0.99 -4.92
CA PHE A 16 -2.87 -1.38 -4.29
C PHE A 16 -2.25 -2.61 -4.98
N ARG A 17 -3.06 -3.62 -5.31
CA ARG A 17 -2.62 -4.79 -6.08
C ARG A 17 -2.09 -4.41 -7.45
N GLN A 18 -2.79 -3.54 -8.17
CA GLN A 18 -2.37 -3.06 -9.49
C GLN A 18 -1.04 -2.29 -9.41
N LEU A 19 -0.89 -1.39 -8.45
CA LEU A 19 0.34 -0.60 -8.27
C LEU A 19 1.53 -1.47 -7.86
N VAL A 20 1.32 -2.45 -6.98
CA VAL A 20 2.33 -3.45 -6.61
C VAL A 20 2.73 -4.29 -7.83
N ASN A 21 1.78 -4.69 -8.65
CA ASN A 21 2.05 -5.44 -9.89
C ASN A 21 2.82 -4.59 -10.92
N SER A 22 2.53 -3.29 -10.98
CA SER A 22 3.25 -2.30 -11.80
C SER A 22 4.66 -1.97 -11.28
N ARG A 23 5.09 -2.61 -10.17
CA ARG A 23 6.39 -2.36 -9.51
C ARG A 23 6.56 -0.91 -9.05
N ALA A 24 5.46 -0.22 -8.73
CA ALA A 24 5.53 1.13 -8.17
C ALA A 24 6.22 1.13 -6.80
N SER A 25 6.98 2.19 -6.52
CA SER A 25 7.63 2.39 -5.22
C SER A 25 6.60 2.61 -4.12
N SER A 26 6.88 2.15 -2.91
CA SER A 26 5.96 2.27 -1.78
C SER A 26 5.53 3.72 -1.50
N ARG A 27 6.43 4.69 -1.67
CA ARG A 27 6.10 6.14 -1.63
C ARG A 27 5.04 6.55 -2.66
N SER A 28 5.19 6.13 -3.93
CA SER A 28 4.21 6.44 -4.97
C SER A 28 2.86 5.80 -4.69
N ILE A 29 2.87 4.57 -4.16
CA ILE A 29 1.66 3.86 -3.74
C ILE A 29 0.98 4.61 -2.57
N ALA A 30 1.78 5.06 -1.61
CA ALA A 30 1.33 5.78 -0.43
C ALA A 30 0.66 7.10 -0.83
N GLN A 31 1.27 7.84 -1.76
CA GLN A 31 0.69 9.05 -2.34
C GLN A 31 -0.60 8.78 -3.13
N ALA A 32 -0.62 7.71 -3.95
CA ALA A 32 -1.79 7.36 -4.75
C ALA A 32 -3.00 6.95 -3.90
N LEU A 33 -2.76 6.28 -2.78
CA LEU A 33 -3.80 5.83 -1.84
C LEU A 33 -4.07 6.82 -0.72
N ASN A 34 -3.31 7.92 -0.65
CA ASN A 34 -3.33 8.88 0.47
C ASN A 34 -3.14 8.20 1.84
N ARG A 35 -2.23 7.22 1.89
CA ARG A 35 -1.90 6.42 3.08
C ARG A 35 -0.44 6.56 3.45
N THR A 36 -0.09 6.11 4.65
CA THR A 36 1.30 6.00 5.08
C THR A 36 1.93 4.68 4.64
N GLU A 37 3.25 4.66 4.47
CA GLU A 37 4.01 3.44 4.14
C GLU A 37 3.83 2.34 5.20
N ASP A 38 3.63 2.72 6.47
CA ASP A 38 3.35 1.78 7.57
C ASP A 38 1.98 1.09 7.42
N GLU A 39 0.93 1.85 7.04
CA GLU A 39 -0.38 1.28 6.71
C GLU A 39 -0.32 0.35 5.50
N LEU A 40 0.45 0.72 4.46
CA LEU A 40 0.66 -0.14 3.30
C LEU A 40 1.37 -1.43 3.66
N LYS A 41 2.36 -1.38 4.55
CA LYS A 41 3.09 -2.56 5.02
C LYS A 41 2.16 -3.52 5.77
N LYS A 42 1.38 -2.99 6.72
CA LYS A 42 0.36 -3.75 7.45
C LYS A 42 -0.67 -4.36 6.50
N ARG A 43 -1.15 -3.57 5.52
CA ARG A 43 -2.13 -4.05 4.55
C ARG A 43 -1.56 -5.08 3.59
N GLY A 44 -0.35 -4.86 3.09
CA GLY A 44 0.33 -5.78 2.19
C GLY A 44 0.54 -7.14 2.83
N TYR A 45 0.85 -7.15 4.14
CA TYR A 45 0.89 -8.38 4.92
C TYR A 45 -0.46 -9.08 4.98
N LEU A 46 -1.54 -8.35 5.27
CA LEU A 46 -2.91 -8.89 5.29
C LEU A 46 -3.40 -9.41 3.93
N LEU A 47 -2.96 -8.79 2.83
CA LEU A 47 -3.30 -9.19 1.46
C LEU A 47 -2.41 -10.30 0.90
N GLY A 48 -1.35 -10.70 1.62
CA GLY A 48 -0.37 -11.68 1.13
C GLY A 48 0.50 -11.17 -0.02
N LEU A 49 0.71 -9.85 -0.12
CA LEU A 49 1.51 -9.25 -1.18
C LEU A 49 3.01 -9.44 -0.93
N PRO A 50 3.81 -9.67 -1.98
CA PRO A 50 5.22 -10.00 -1.82
C PRO A 50 6.04 -8.78 -1.38
N LEU A 51 6.76 -8.86 -0.25
CA LEU A 51 7.53 -7.75 0.34
C LEU A 51 8.58 -7.08 -0.58
N LYS A 52 8.86 -7.65 -1.76
CA LYS A 52 9.72 -7.07 -2.79
C LYS A 52 9.27 -5.68 -3.25
N TRP A 53 7.96 -5.39 -3.27
CA TRP A 53 7.46 -4.06 -3.65
C TRP A 53 7.78 -2.99 -2.60
N PHE A 54 7.93 -3.39 -1.34
CA PHE A 54 8.32 -2.50 -0.23
C PHE A 54 9.83 -2.27 -0.18
N LYS A 55 10.62 -3.29 -0.54
CA LYS A 55 12.10 -3.21 -0.53
C LYS A 55 12.66 -2.22 -1.56
N ALA A 56 11.93 -1.95 -2.64
CA ALA A 56 12.33 -1.02 -3.71
C ALA A 56 12.41 0.45 -3.28
N SER A 57 11.94 0.80 -2.07
CA SER A 57 12.02 2.18 -1.54
C SER A 57 13.22 2.43 -0.63
N ARG A 58 14.07 1.41 -0.44
CA ARG A 58 15.38 1.56 0.22
C ARG A 58 16.46 1.72 -0.84
N ASP A 59 16.31 2.75 -1.68
CA ASP A 59 17.42 3.32 -2.44
C ASP A 59 17.80 4.65 -1.76
N HIS A 60 19.11 4.79 -1.56
CA HIS A 60 19.82 5.70 -0.66
C HIS A 60 19.76 7.17 -1.09
#